data_AF-A0A359FTS8-F1
#
_entry.id   AF-A0A359FTS8-F1
#
_cell.length_a   1.000
_cell.length_b   1.000
_cell.length_c   1.000
_cell.angle_alpha   90.00
_cell.angle_beta   90.00
_cell.angle_gamma   90.00
#
_symmetry.space_group_name_H-M   'P 1'
#
loop_
_entity.id
_entity.type
_entity.pdbx_description
1 polymer ?
#
loop_
_entity_poly.entity_id
_entity_poly.type
_entity_poly.pdbx_seq_one_letter_code
_entity_poly.pdbx_strand_id
1 'polypeptide(L)'
;MDTKLTLKLDKFVIEQAKEYATSHKRSLSRIIETYLKSLISQDKRKNEDDFELSPFVKSMSTGVRIPADLDYKSEYLNHMTEKYK
;
A
#
# COMPACT_ATOMS: atom_id res chain seq x y z
N MET A 1 14.66 -16.56 4.71
CA MET A 1 16.02 -16.97 4.31
C MET A 1 16.61 -15.86 3.49
N ASP A 2 17.80 -15.38 3.85
CA ASP A 2 18.46 -14.28 3.15
C ASP A 2 19.41 -14.84 2.10
N THR A 3 19.35 -14.30 0.89
CA THR A 3 20.20 -14.70 -0.23
C THR A 3 20.91 -13.49 -0.81
N LYS A 4 22.12 -13.68 -1.35
CA LYS A 4 22.90 -12.60 -1.95
C LYS A 4 22.53 -12.46 -3.43
N LEU A 5 22.19 -11.24 -3.84
CA LEU A 5 21.96 -10.88 -5.24
C LEU A 5 23.18 -10.12 -5.77
N THR A 6 23.83 -10.66 -6.81
CA THR A 6 24.97 -10.01 -7.47
C THR A 6 24.53 -9.49 -8.83
N LEU A 7 24.66 -8.19 -9.07
CA LEU A 7 24.25 -7.52 -10.31
C LEU A 7 25.46 -6.89 -10.99
N LYS A 8 25.52 -6.99 -12.33
CA LYS A 8 26.49 -6.25 -13.14
C LYS A 8 25.85 -4.93 -13.59
N LEU A 9 26.39 -3.82 -13.12
CA LEU A 9 25.90 -2.47 -13.39
C LEU A 9 27.08 -1.58 -13.75
N ASP A 10 26.78 -0.43 -14.36
CA ASP A 10 27.79 0.58 -14.64
C ASP A 10 28.42 1.12 -13.33
N LYS A 11 29.74 1.28 -13.34
CA LYS A 11 30.50 1.75 -12.16
C LYS A 11 30.08 3.15 -11.72
N PHE A 12 29.84 4.06 -12.67
CA PHE A 12 29.42 5.43 -12.38
C PHE A 12 28.06 5.45 -11.69
N VAL A 13 27.13 4.60 -12.14
CA VAL A 13 25.80 4.46 -11.52
C VAL A 13 25.91 3.93 -10.09
N ILE A 14 26.78 2.95 -9.84
CA ILE A 14 26.99 2.40 -8.49
C ILE A 14 27.50 3.48 -7.52
N GLU A 15 28.45 4.31 -7.94
CA GLU A 15 29.02 5.36 -7.09
C GLU A 15 27.99 6.45 -6.76
N GLN A 16 27.26 6.94 -7.78
CA GLN A 16 26.18 7.90 -7.58
C GLN A 16 25.08 7.36 -6.64
N ALA A 17 24.73 6.07 -6.79
CA ALA A 17 23.73 5.43 -5.94
C ALA A 17 24.21 5.27 -4.48
N LYS A 18 25.49 5.00 -4.24
CA LYS A 18 26.07 4.96 -2.89
C LYS A 18 26.09 6.34 -2.23
N GLU A 19 26.42 7.38 -2.98
CA GLU A 19 26.41 8.76 -2.47
C GLU A 19 25.00 9.20 -2.10
N TYR A 20 24.02 8.89 -2.96
CA TYR A 20 22.60 9.08 -2.66
C TYR A 20 22.17 8.31 -1.39
N ALA A 21 22.56 7.05 -1.25
CA ALA A 21 22.21 6.25 -0.08
C ALA A 21 22.79 6.85 1.22
N THR A 22 24.07 7.27 1.17
CA THR A 22 24.78 7.87 2.30
C THR A 22 24.16 9.21 2.72
N SER A 23 23.85 10.08 1.76
CA SER A 23 23.20 11.38 2.04
C SER A 23 21.82 11.21 2.69
N HIS A 24 21.12 10.12 2.38
CA HIS A 24 19.83 9.77 2.98
C HIS A 24 19.95 8.89 4.24
N LYS A 25 21.16 8.66 4.76
CA LYS A 25 21.46 7.81 5.92
C LYS A 25 20.88 6.39 5.79
N ARG A 26 20.91 5.83 4.57
CA ARG A 26 20.42 4.49 4.25
C ARG A 26 21.50 3.68 3.54
N SER A 27 21.41 2.35 3.61
CA SER A 27 22.26 1.49 2.79
C SER A 27 21.67 1.31 1.39
N LEU A 28 22.54 1.17 0.39
CA LEU A 28 22.13 0.91 -0.99
C LEU A 28 21.33 -0.40 -1.11
N SER A 29 21.73 -1.43 -0.36
CA SER A 29 21.01 -2.71 -0.29
C SER A 29 19.57 -2.53 0.22
N ARG A 30 19.37 -1.70 1.24
CA ARG A 30 18.03 -1.42 1.80
C ARG A 30 17.14 -0.71 0.79
N ILE A 31 17.70 0.22 0.01
CA ILE A 31 16.96 0.94 -1.04
C ILE A 31 16.50 -0.04 -2.12
N ILE A 32 17.41 -0.87 -2.63
CA ILE A 32 17.11 -1.86 -3.68
C ILE A 32 16.08 -2.88 -3.18
N GLU A 33 16.26 -3.41 -1.96
CA GLU A 33 15.33 -4.37 -1.37
C GLU A 33 13.92 -3.78 -1.24
N THR A 34 13.82 -2.52 -0.80
CA THR A 34 12.53 -1.83 -0.67
C THR A 34 11.86 -1.62 -2.02
N TYR A 35 12.64 -1.26 -3.05
CA TYR A 35 12.14 -1.09 -4.40
C TYR A 35 11.62 -2.41 -4.99
N LEU A 36 12.40 -3.49 -4.89
CA LEU A 36 11.99 -4.81 -5.35
C LEU A 36 10.72 -5.30 -4.63
N LYS A 37 10.63 -5.08 -3.31
CA LYS A 37 9.41 -5.34 -2.54
C LYS A 37 8.23 -4.56 -3.08
N SER A 38 8.41 -3.27 -3.40
CA SER A 38 7.34 -2.42 -3.95
C SER A 38 6.82 -2.96 -5.29
N LEU A 39 7.70 -3.41 -6.18
CA LEU A 39 7.32 -4.00 -7.47
C LEU A 39 6.53 -5.30 -7.29
N ILE A 40 7.00 -6.20 -6.44
CA ILE A 40 6.34 -7.50 -6.19
C ILE A 40 4.99 -7.29 -5.49
N SER A 41 4.90 -6.35 -4.55
CA SER A 41 3.65 -5.98 -3.89
C SER A 41 2.65 -5.27 -4.82
N GLN A 42 3.09 -4.67 -5.93
CA GLN A 42 2.20 -4.12 -6.95
C GLN A 42 1.64 -5.23 -7.86
N ASP A 43 2.45 -6.19 -8.30
CA ASP A 43 1.95 -7.30 -9.13
C ASP A 43 1.08 -8.28 -8.34
N LYS A 44 1.29 -8.44 -7.02
CA LYS A 44 0.38 -9.21 -6.17
C LYS A 44 -1.03 -8.61 -6.10
N ARG A 45 -1.19 -7.30 -6.28
CA ARG A 45 -2.51 -6.63 -6.32
C ARG A 45 -3.30 -6.88 -7.60
N LYS A 46 -2.70 -7.50 -8.62
CA LYS A 46 -3.42 -7.98 -9.82
C LYS A 46 -4.06 -9.36 -9.64
N ASN A 47 -3.75 -10.07 -8.55
CA ASN A 47 -4.50 -11.25 -8.14
C ASN A 47 -5.56 -10.75 -7.14
N GLU A 48 -6.79 -10.66 -7.61
CA GLU A 48 -7.87 -9.77 -7.15
C GLU A 48 -8.50 -10.07 -5.78
N ASP A 49 -7.92 -10.88 -4.89
CA ASP A 49 -8.63 -11.28 -3.66
C ASP A 49 -8.08 -10.71 -2.33
N ASP A 50 -6.86 -10.18 -2.29
CA ASP A 50 -6.23 -9.79 -1.01
C ASP A 50 -5.85 -8.30 -0.95
N PHE A 51 -6.85 -7.42 -0.93
CA PHE A 51 -6.68 -6.11 -0.29
C PHE A 51 -6.61 -6.33 1.22
N GLU A 52 -5.45 -6.76 1.73
CA GLU A 52 -5.24 -6.92 3.16
C GLU A 52 -5.25 -5.54 3.85
N LEU A 53 -6.42 -5.12 4.31
CA LEU A 53 -6.56 -4.02 5.26
C LEU A 53 -5.68 -4.29 6.48
N SER A 54 -4.90 -3.30 6.92
CA SER A 54 -4.14 -3.36 8.17
C SER A 54 -5.03 -3.82 9.33
N PRO A 55 -4.54 -4.64 10.29
CA PRO A 55 -5.33 -5.08 11.45
C PRO A 55 -6.02 -3.91 12.20
N PHE A 56 -5.36 -2.76 12.24
CA PHE A 56 -5.93 -1.53 12.80
C PHE A 56 -7.13 -1.03 12.00
N VAL A 57 -7.02 -0.97 10.67
CA VAL A 57 -8.12 -0.53 9.80
C VAL A 57 -9.28 -1.54 9.81
N LYS A 58 -8.98 -2.85 9.87
CA LYS A 58 -10.00 -3.89 10.07
C LYS A 58 -10.74 -3.71 11.40
N SER A 59 -10.04 -3.35 12.47
CA SER A 59 -10.67 -3.08 13.78
C SER A 59 -11.61 -1.87 13.78
N MET A 60 -11.41 -0.92 12.85
CA MET A 60 -12.29 0.23 12.67
C MET A 60 -13.50 -0.08 11.78
N SER A 61 -13.48 -1.19 11.04
CA SER A 61 -14.64 -1.59 10.25
C SER A 61 -15.77 -1.97 11.20
N THR A 62 -16.81 -1.14 11.22
CA THR A 62 -18.08 -1.53 11.80
C THR A 62 -18.61 -2.61 10.87
N GLY A 63 -18.97 -3.80 11.38
CA GLY A 63 -19.39 -4.96 10.57
C GLY A 63 -20.69 -4.77 9.76
N VAL A 64 -21.04 -3.53 9.44
CA VAL A 64 -22.20 -3.12 8.66
C VAL A 64 -21.87 -3.33 7.18
N ARG A 65 -22.57 -4.31 6.58
CA ARG A 65 -22.53 -4.52 5.13
C ARG A 65 -23.48 -3.53 4.47
N ILE A 66 -22.93 -2.62 3.69
CA ILE A 66 -23.69 -1.65 2.92
C ILE A 66 -24.10 -2.33 1.59
N PRO A 67 -25.38 -2.29 1.20
CA PRO A 67 -25.81 -2.80 -0.10
C PRO A 67 -25.12 -2.03 -1.24
N ALA A 68 -24.74 -2.75 -2.31
CA ALA A 68 -24.01 -2.16 -3.43
C ALA A 68 -24.84 -1.13 -4.22
N ASP A 69 -26.16 -1.26 -4.12
CA ASP A 69 -27.19 -0.43 -4.75
C ASP A 69 -27.76 0.66 -3.83
N LEU A 70 -27.12 0.92 -2.67
CA LEU A 70 -27.58 1.95 -1.74
C LEU A 70 -27.54 3.35 -2.35
N ASP A 71 -28.71 3.96 -2.57
CA ASP A 71 -28.82 5.39 -2.85
C ASP A 71 -28.69 6.20 -1.55
N TYR A 72 -27.44 6.52 -1.18
CA TYR A 72 -27.13 7.23 0.06
C TYR A 72 -27.86 8.58 0.22
N LYS A 73 -28.25 9.23 -0.89
CA LYS A 73 -28.90 10.54 -0.83
C LYS A 73 -30.35 10.44 -0.35
N SER A 74 -31.10 9.48 -0.87
CA SER A 74 -32.51 9.29 -0.49
C SER A 74 -32.62 8.78 0.95
N GLU A 75 -31.79 7.82 1.33
CA GLU A 75 -31.71 7.31 2.71
C GLU A 75 -31.36 8.40 3.72
N TYR A 76 -30.39 9.26 3.40
CA TYR A 76 -30.03 10.38 4.26
C TYR A 76 -31.18 11.38 4.43
N LEU A 77 -31.90 11.68 3.34
CA LEU A 77 -33.03 12.61 3.35
C LEU A 77 -34.21 12.04 4.14
N ASN A 78 -34.49 10.74 4.00
CA ASN A 78 -35.50 10.04 4.78
C ASN A 78 -35.15 10.07 6.28
N HIS A 79 -33.91 9.72 6.64
CA HIS A 79 -33.45 9.75 8.02
C HIS A 79 -33.57 11.16 8.64
N MET A 80 -33.19 12.21 7.90
CA MET A 80 -33.36 13.58 8.39
C MET A 80 -34.83 13.95 8.56
N THR A 81 -35.69 13.54 7.64
CA THR A 81 -37.13 13.77 7.74
C THR A 81 -37.74 13.08 8.96
N GLU A 82 -37.34 11.83 9.24
CA GLU A 82 -37.78 11.10 10.44
C GLU A 82 -37.23 11.70 11.74
N LYS A 83 -35.96 12.12 11.76
CA LYS A 83 -35.31 12.69 12.94
C LYS A 83 -35.96 14.00 13.40
N TYR A 84 -36.46 14.80 12.47
CA TYR A 84 -37.09 16.10 12.74
C TYR A 84 -38.62 16.05 12.67
N LYS A 85 -39.21 14.85 12.71
CA LYS A 85 -40.66 14.64 12.84
C LYS A 85 -41.09 14.64 14.30
#